data_AF-A0A182IQR6-F1
#
_entry.id   AF-A0A182IQR6-F1
#
_cell.length_a   1.000
_cell.length_b   1.000
_cell.length_c   1.000
_cell.angle_alpha   90.00
_cell.angle_beta   90.00
_cell.angle_gamma   90.00
#
_symmetry.space_group_name_H-M   'P 1'
#
loop_
_entity.id
_entity.type
_entity.pdbx_description
1 polymer ?
#
loop_
_entity_poly.entity_id
_entity_poly.type
_entity_poly.pdbx_seq_one_letter_code
_entity_poly.pdbx_strand_id
1 'polypeptide(L)'
;MLDIFRGLKSLVKISHVNTDSPVFRLHYSITVIILMSFSLIVTTRQYVGNPIDCVHTKDIPEDVLNTYCWIHSTYALKSLFLKKVGSEVPYPGVGNSDGKALDKKIYKYYQWVCFCLFFQAILFYTPRWLWKSWEGGKIHALMMDLDIGICSEIEKKQKKKLLLDYLWDNLRLSDTTPYVFCH
;
A
#
# COMPACT_ATOMS: atom_id res chain seq x y z
N MET A 1 6.38 -14.61 9.18
CA MET A 1 5.06 -14.49 8.51
C MET A 1 3.92 -14.29 9.52
N LEU A 2 3.81 -15.09 10.59
CA LEU A 2 2.73 -14.99 11.57
C LEU A 2 2.62 -13.64 12.29
N ASP A 3 3.74 -12.95 12.56
CA ASP A 3 3.71 -11.62 13.20
C ASP A 3 3.10 -10.53 12.31
N ILE A 4 3.28 -10.65 10.99
CA ILE A 4 2.66 -9.73 10.01
C ILE A 4 1.14 -9.93 10.02
N PHE A 5 0.67 -11.19 10.06
CA PHE A 5 -0.75 -11.51 10.20
C PHE A 5 -1.31 -11.05 11.54
N ARG A 6 -0.52 -11.10 12.63
CA ARG A 6 -0.92 -10.59 13.94
C ARG A 6 -1.04 -9.05 13.94
N GLY A 7 -0.14 -8.37 13.24
CA GLY A 7 -0.22 -6.94 12.96
C GLY A 7 -1.45 -6.58 12.13
N LEU A 8 -1.72 -7.33 11.06
CA LEU A 8 -2.94 -7.18 10.24
C LEU A 8 -4.22 -7.39 11.06
N LYS A 9 -4.25 -8.39 11.94
CA LYS A 9 -5.38 -8.65 12.85
C LYS A 9 -5.62 -7.46 13.79
N SER A 10 -4.55 -6.79 14.24
CA SER A 10 -4.66 -5.55 15.01
C SER A 10 -5.21 -4.37 14.18
N LEU A 11 -4.96 -4.34 12.86
CA LEU A 11 -5.50 -3.29 11.98
C LEU A 11 -6.99 -3.48 11.67
N VAL A 12 -7.43 -4.73 11.57
CA VAL A 12 -8.84 -5.13 11.35
C VAL A 12 -9.66 -5.10 12.63
N LYS A 13 -9.03 -5.04 13.82
CA LYS A 13 -9.77 -4.95 15.08
C LYS A 13 -10.62 -3.68 15.07
N ILE A 14 -11.92 -3.89 14.92
CA ILE A 14 -12.95 -2.87 15.00
C ILE A 14 -12.89 -2.33 16.43
N SER A 15 -12.36 -1.12 16.61
CA SER A 15 -12.54 -0.40 17.86
C SER A 15 -14.03 -0.18 18.06
N HIS A 16 -14.50 -0.49 19.27
CA HIS A 16 -15.89 -0.34 19.70
C HIS A 16 -16.35 1.13 19.70
N VAL A 17 -15.40 2.05 19.62
CA VAL A 17 -15.63 3.48 19.67
C VAL A 17 -15.13 4.10 18.37
N ASN A 18 -16.02 4.82 17.71
CA ASN A 18 -15.82 5.40 16.40
C ASN A 18 -15.66 6.92 16.49
N THR A 19 -14.44 7.39 16.70
CA THR A 19 -14.07 8.82 16.66
C THR A 19 -13.84 9.33 15.23
N ASP A 20 -13.62 8.42 14.27
CA ASP A 20 -13.23 8.76 12.88
C ASP A 20 -14.38 8.61 11.87
N SER A 21 -14.35 9.40 10.80
CA SER A 21 -15.27 9.22 9.66
C SER A 21 -15.11 7.82 9.03
N PRO A 22 -16.21 7.15 8.65
CA PRO A 22 -16.18 5.80 8.06
C PRO A 22 -15.33 5.73 6.78
N VAL A 23 -15.19 6.85 6.06
CA VAL A 23 -14.37 6.96 4.86
C VAL A 23 -12.88 6.80 5.19
N PHE A 24 -12.38 7.54 6.18
CA PHE A 24 -10.99 7.41 6.63
C PHE A 24 -10.72 5.99 7.14
N ARG A 25 -11.70 5.40 7.82
CA ARG A 25 -11.63 4.03 8.32
C ARG A 25 -11.51 2.98 7.23
N LEU A 26 -12.21 3.16 6.12
CA LEU A 26 -12.10 2.28 4.97
C LEU A 26 -10.70 2.38 4.33
N HIS A 27 -10.16 3.58 4.17
CA HIS A 27 -8.86 3.80 3.54
C HIS A 27 -7.69 3.24 4.36
N TYR A 28 -7.57 3.55 5.65
CA TYR A 28 -6.42 3.08 6.43
C TYR A 28 -6.45 1.58 6.75
N SER A 29 -7.61 0.92 6.58
CA SER A 29 -7.81 -0.47 6.98
C SER A 29 -7.89 -1.36 5.75
N ILE A 30 -8.89 -1.15 4.90
CA ILE A 30 -9.15 -2.03 3.75
C ILE A 30 -8.15 -1.75 2.63
N THR A 31 -7.97 -0.48 2.25
CA THR A 31 -7.08 -0.13 1.13
C THR A 31 -5.62 -0.50 1.44
N VAL A 32 -5.13 -0.25 2.66
CA VAL A 32 -3.77 -0.64 3.07
C VAL A 32 -3.57 -2.16 3.01
N ILE A 33 -4.54 -2.96 3.47
CA ILE A 33 -4.46 -4.43 3.43
C ILE A 33 -4.41 -4.94 2.00
N ILE A 34 -5.26 -4.38 1.11
CA ILE A 34 -5.29 -4.76 -0.30
C ILE A 34 -3.99 -4.38 -1.02
N LEU A 35 -3.46 -3.18 -0.77
CA LEU A 35 -2.19 -2.75 -1.37
C LEU A 35 -1.02 -3.62 -0.89
N MET A 36 -0.99 -3.96 0.41
CA MET A 36 0.03 -4.85 0.97
C MET A 36 -0.06 -6.28 0.42
N SER A 37 -1.28 -6.82 0.23
CA SER A 37 -1.44 -8.16 -0.34
C SER A 37 -1.00 -8.20 -1.80
N PHE A 38 -1.37 -7.20 -2.61
CA PHE A 38 -0.90 -7.10 -3.99
C PHE A 38 0.61 -6.90 -4.06
N SER A 39 1.20 -6.05 -3.22
CA SER A 39 2.65 -5.88 -3.14
C SER A 39 3.35 -7.21 -2.82
N LEU A 40 2.82 -8.00 -1.88
CA LEU A 40 3.38 -9.32 -1.55
C LEU A 40 3.25 -10.30 -2.72
N ILE A 41 2.10 -10.36 -3.39
CA ILE A 41 1.86 -11.25 -4.54
C ILE A 41 2.78 -10.92 -5.71
N VAL A 42 2.96 -9.63 -6.02
CA VAL A 42 3.85 -9.22 -7.11
C VAL A 42 5.31 -9.52 -6.72
N THR A 43 5.69 -9.29 -5.46
CA THR A 43 7.04 -9.59 -4.95
C THR A 43 7.34 -11.08 -5.05
N THR A 44 6.43 -11.97 -4.65
CA THR A 44 6.66 -13.41 -4.75
C THR A 44 6.82 -13.85 -6.20
N ARG A 45 6.03 -13.29 -7.12
CA ARG A 45 6.17 -13.57 -8.57
C ARG A 45 7.49 -13.06 -9.15
N GLN A 46 8.00 -11.93 -8.66
CA GLN A 46 9.23 -11.30 -9.18
C GLN A 46 10.51 -11.90 -8.61
N TYR A 47 10.51 -12.38 -7.37
CA TYR A 47 11.71 -12.88 -6.69
C TYR A 47 11.80 -14.41 -6.58
N VAL A 48 10.67 -15.11 -6.56
CA VAL A 48 10.61 -16.59 -6.41
C VAL A 48 10.17 -17.29 -7.69
N GLY A 49 9.49 -16.57 -8.59
CA GLY A 49 9.10 -17.07 -9.92
C GLY A 49 9.93 -16.45 -11.04
N ASN A 50 9.71 -16.94 -12.26
CA ASN A 50 10.28 -16.33 -13.47
C ASN A 50 9.46 -15.08 -13.84
N PRO A 51 10.03 -13.86 -13.74
CA PRO A 51 9.30 -12.64 -14.06
C PRO A 51 9.05 -12.49 -15.57
N ILE A 52 9.86 -13.14 -16.40
CA ILE A 52 9.76 -13.19 -17.85
C ILE A 52 10.38 -14.48 -18.37
N ASP A 53 9.74 -15.09 -19.37
CA ASP A 53 10.30 -16.21 -20.12
C ASP A 53 10.75 -15.73 -21.50
N CYS A 54 12.04 -15.90 -21.78
CA CYS A 54 12.67 -15.54 -23.04
C CYS A 54 12.87 -16.76 -23.93
N VAL A 55 12.68 -16.58 -25.24
CA VAL A 55 13.01 -17.62 -26.23
C VAL A 55 14.53 -17.77 -26.28
N HIS A 56 15.03 -18.93 -25.89
CA HIS A 56 16.46 -19.22 -25.84
C HIS A 56 16.89 -20.15 -26.97
N THR A 57 18.18 -20.13 -27.30
CA THR A 57 18.84 -21.13 -28.16
C THR A 57 19.58 -22.12 -27.25
N LYS A 58 19.82 -23.36 -27.71
CA LYS A 58 20.35 -24.46 -26.89
C LYS A 58 21.71 -24.19 -26.22
N ASP A 59 22.42 -23.14 -26.63
CA ASP A 59 23.78 -22.83 -26.17
C ASP A 59 23.84 -22.04 -24.85
N ILE A 60 22.72 -21.50 -24.35
CA ILE A 60 22.68 -20.62 -23.15
C ILE A 60 21.64 -21.12 -22.15
N PRO A 61 21.96 -21.21 -20.84
CA PRO A 61 21.00 -21.59 -19.81
C PRO A 61 19.86 -20.56 -19.69
N GLU A 62 18.63 -21.07 -19.59
CA GLU A 62 17.39 -20.30 -19.56
C GLU A 62 17.36 -19.23 -18.46
N ASP A 63 17.80 -19.59 -17.25
CA ASP A 63 17.78 -18.69 -16.08
C ASP A 63 18.63 -17.43 -16.29
N VAL A 64 19.78 -17.57 -16.97
CA VAL A 64 20.68 -16.45 -17.26
C VAL A 64 20.06 -15.54 -18.31
N LEU A 65 19.46 -16.12 -19.36
CA LEU A 65 18.81 -15.34 -20.40
C LEU A 65 17.57 -14.61 -19.87
N ASN A 66 16.75 -15.28 -19.06
CA ASN A 66 15.57 -14.69 -18.42
C ASN A 66 15.97 -13.53 -17.48
N THR A 67 17.03 -13.71 -16.69
CA THR A 67 17.56 -12.65 -15.82
C THR A 67 18.09 -11.47 -16.64
N TYR A 68 18.82 -11.74 -17.72
CA TYR A 68 19.31 -10.71 -18.63
C TYR A 68 18.16 -9.94 -19.28
N CYS A 69 17.15 -10.64 -19.81
CA CYS A 69 15.93 -10.04 -20.37
C CYS A 69 15.13 -9.24 -19.35
N TRP A 70 15.17 -9.63 -18.07
CA TRP A 70 14.47 -8.93 -17.00
C TRP A 70 15.17 -7.63 -16.57
N ILE A 71 16.51 -7.68 -16.44
CA ILE A 71 17.31 -6.51 -16.07
C ILE A 71 17.39 -5.54 -17.25
N HIS A 72 17.67 -6.06 -18.44
CA HIS A 72 17.79 -5.30 -19.67
C HIS A 72 16.39 -5.05 -20.23
N SER A 73 15.90 -3.81 -20.08
CA SER A 73 14.52 -3.44 -20.36
C SER A 73 13.99 -4.00 -21.69
N THR A 74 12.82 -4.63 -21.67
CA THR A 74 12.18 -5.12 -22.90
C THR A 74 11.62 -3.96 -23.71
N TYR A 75 11.66 -4.10 -25.03
CA TYR A 75 11.02 -3.18 -25.96
C TYR A 75 10.03 -3.94 -26.85
N ALA A 76 8.89 -3.32 -27.13
CA ALA A 76 7.98 -3.77 -28.18
C ALA A 76 8.11 -2.86 -29.40
N LEU A 77 7.96 -3.42 -30.60
CA LEU A 77 8.01 -2.70 -31.86
C LEU A 77 6.61 -2.28 -32.28
N LYS A 78 6.36 -0.96 -32.43
CA LYS A 78 5.02 -0.46 -32.78
C LYS A 78 4.57 -0.95 -34.16
N SER A 79 5.48 -1.06 -35.12
CA SER A 79 5.18 -1.56 -36.48
C SER A 79 4.72 -3.02 -36.53
N LEU A 80 5.00 -3.83 -35.51
CA LEU A 80 4.65 -5.25 -35.46
C LEU A 80 3.30 -5.53 -34.78
N PHE A 81 2.61 -4.53 -34.25
CA PHE A 81 1.29 -4.73 -33.64
C PHE A 81 0.18 -4.98 -34.66
N LEU A 82 0.32 -4.45 -35.89
CA LEU A 82 -0.67 -4.59 -36.97
C LEU A 82 -0.42 -5.81 -37.85
N LYS A 83 0.69 -6.54 -37.63
CA LYS A 83 1.04 -7.72 -38.42
C LYS A 83 0.28 -8.96 -37.96
N LYS A 84 0.09 -9.90 -38.89
CA LYS A 84 -0.70 -11.12 -38.64
C LYS A 84 0.08 -12.10 -37.74
N VAL A 85 -0.47 -12.33 -36.55
CA VAL A 85 0.05 -13.28 -35.56
C VAL A 85 0.05 -14.70 -36.14
N GLY A 86 1.15 -15.43 -35.98
CA GLY A 86 1.31 -16.81 -36.43
C GLY A 86 1.84 -16.99 -37.86
N SER A 87 1.96 -15.90 -38.63
CA SER A 87 2.59 -15.93 -39.97
C SER A 87 3.80 -15.01 -40.05
N GLU A 88 3.69 -13.77 -39.57
CA GLU A 88 4.75 -12.77 -39.68
C GLU A 88 5.37 -12.40 -38.32
N VAL A 89 4.63 -12.60 -37.23
CA VAL A 89 5.08 -12.31 -35.86
C VAL A 89 4.62 -13.40 -34.88
N PRO A 90 5.45 -13.79 -33.90
CA PRO A 90 5.06 -14.74 -32.84
C PRO A 90 3.97 -14.16 -31.92
N TYR A 91 4.04 -12.86 -31.64
CA TYR A 91 3.09 -12.15 -30.79
C TYR A 91 3.05 -10.66 -31.20
N PRO A 92 1.92 -9.94 -31.05
CA PRO A 92 1.83 -8.53 -31.41
C PRO A 92 2.94 -7.68 -30.76
N GLY A 93 3.72 -6.99 -31.58
CA GLY A 93 4.80 -6.12 -31.11
C GLY A 93 6.12 -6.82 -30.73
N VAL A 94 6.22 -8.16 -30.90
CA VAL A 94 7.43 -8.95 -30.64
C VAL A 94 8.02 -9.43 -31.97
N GLY A 95 9.28 -9.09 -32.25
CA GLY A 95 10.01 -9.57 -33.41
C GLY A 95 11.34 -8.85 -33.65
N ASN A 96 12.00 -9.19 -34.75
CA ASN A 96 13.28 -8.61 -35.11
C ASN A 96 13.12 -7.14 -35.51
N SER A 97 13.95 -6.25 -34.96
CA SER A 97 13.89 -4.84 -35.28
C SER A 97 14.66 -4.55 -36.59
N ASP A 98 14.00 -3.90 -37.55
CA ASP A 98 14.59 -3.40 -38.81
C ASP A 98 15.57 -2.20 -38.61
N GLY A 99 16.25 -2.12 -37.45
CA GLY A 99 17.22 -1.06 -37.15
C GLY A 99 16.65 0.33 -36.85
N LYS A 100 15.34 0.57 -37.05
CA LYS A 100 14.69 1.86 -36.76
C LYS A 100 14.46 2.04 -35.25
N ALA A 101 15.31 2.84 -34.60
CA ALA A 101 15.23 3.11 -33.16
C ALA A 101 13.90 3.75 -32.72
N LEU A 102 13.26 4.55 -33.57
CA LEU A 102 11.99 5.25 -33.29
C LEU A 102 10.78 4.33 -33.11
N ASP A 103 10.89 3.07 -33.52
CA ASP A 103 9.79 2.11 -33.46
C ASP A 103 9.76 1.30 -32.15
N LYS A 104 10.78 1.47 -31.29
CA LYS A 104 10.94 0.73 -30.04
C LYS A 104 10.21 1.45 -28.89
N LYS A 105 9.20 0.81 -28.32
CA LYS A 105 8.55 1.22 -27.07
C LYS A 105 9.12 0.42 -25.91
N ILE A 106 9.86 1.08 -25.03
CA ILE A 106 10.55 0.45 -23.89
C ILE A 106 9.61 0.37 -22.68
N TYR A 107 9.57 -0.77 -22.00
CA TYR A 107 8.77 -0.99 -20.80
C TYR A 107 9.66 -1.21 -19.56
N LYS A 108 9.81 -0.16 -18.73
CA LYS A 108 10.60 -0.22 -17.48
C LYS A 108 9.76 -0.22 -16.20
N TYR A 109 8.44 -0.03 -16.32
CA TYR A 109 7.60 0.24 -15.15
C TYR A 109 7.40 -1.00 -14.25
N TYR A 110 7.42 -2.22 -14.81
CA TYR A 110 7.16 -3.46 -14.08
C TYR A 110 8.10 -3.67 -12.88
N GLN A 111 9.35 -3.23 -12.99
CA GLN A 111 10.34 -3.31 -11.90
C GLN A 111 9.95 -2.43 -10.70
N TRP A 112 9.26 -1.31 -10.94
CA TRP A 112 8.94 -0.33 -9.91
C TRP A 112 7.55 -0.50 -9.29
N VAL A 113 6.65 -1.25 -9.94
CA VAL A 113 5.27 -1.46 -9.46
C VAL A 113 5.23 -1.95 -8.01
N CYS A 114 6.08 -2.91 -7.65
CA CYS A 114 6.14 -3.43 -6.29
C CYS A 114 6.47 -2.36 -5.25
N PHE A 115 7.48 -1.54 -5.54
CA PHE A 115 7.91 -0.46 -4.65
C PHE A 115 6.84 0.61 -4.54
N CYS A 116 6.22 1.01 -5.65
CA CYS A 116 5.13 1.99 -5.65
C CYS A 116 3.96 1.53 -4.79
N LEU A 117 3.52 0.26 -4.93
CA LEU A 117 2.43 -0.30 -4.12
C LEU A 117 2.77 -0.33 -2.63
N PHE A 118 4.02 -0.67 -2.29
CA PHE A 118 4.49 -0.69 -0.91
C PHE A 118 4.53 0.71 -0.29
N PHE A 119 5.11 1.69 -0.98
CA PHE A 119 5.14 3.08 -0.52
C PHE A 119 3.74 3.67 -0.41
N GLN A 120 2.86 3.37 -1.37
CA GLN A 120 1.47 3.79 -1.32
C GLN A 120 0.77 3.24 -0.07
N ALA A 121 0.97 1.96 0.26
CA ALA A 121 0.41 1.36 1.48
C ALA A 121 0.92 2.07 2.76
N ILE A 122 2.20 2.41 2.83
CA ILE A 122 2.78 3.17 3.96
C ILE A 122 2.16 4.56 4.07
N LEU A 123 2.05 5.29 2.95
CA LEU A 123 1.49 6.64 2.93
C LEU A 123 0.03 6.63 3.41
N PHE A 124 -0.77 5.66 3.01
CA PHE A 124 -2.15 5.53 3.51
C PHE A 124 -2.25 5.11 4.99
N TYR A 125 -1.24 4.43 5.53
CA TYR A 125 -1.18 4.07 6.94
C TYR A 125 -0.67 5.21 7.84
N THR A 126 0.18 6.08 7.30
CA THR A 126 0.86 7.15 8.03
C THR A 126 -0.09 8.07 8.82
N PRO A 127 -1.20 8.58 8.26
CA PRO A 127 -2.13 9.45 9.00
C PRO A 127 -2.68 8.79 10.27
N ARG A 128 -3.05 7.50 10.18
CA ARG A 128 -3.54 6.73 11.33
C ARG A 128 -2.45 6.52 12.38
N TRP A 129 -1.23 6.22 11.94
CA TRP A 129 -0.11 6.02 12.86
C TRP A 129 0.26 7.33 13.59
N LEU A 130 0.28 8.45 12.87
CA LEU A 130 0.50 9.79 13.46
C LEU A 130 -0.61 10.13 14.44
N TRP A 131 -1.89 9.96 14.05
CA TRP A 131 -3.02 10.20 14.93
C TRP A 131 -2.93 9.39 16.22
N LYS A 132 -2.67 8.09 16.12
CA LYS A 132 -2.52 7.21 17.28
C LYS A 132 -1.34 7.61 18.17
N SER A 133 -0.25 8.09 17.58
CA SER A 133 0.94 8.55 18.31
C SER A 133 0.69 9.88 19.02
N TRP A 134 -0.06 10.81 18.40
CA TRP A 134 -0.44 12.10 18.98
C TRP A 134 -1.53 11.98 20.05
N GLU A 135 -2.52 11.11 19.85
CA GLU A 135 -3.62 10.90 20.79
C GLU A 135 -3.12 10.26 22.11
N GLY A 136 -2.03 9.49 22.06
CA GLY A 136 -1.34 8.98 23.25
C GLY A 136 -2.20 8.08 24.13
N GLY A 137 -3.29 7.50 23.60
CA GLY A 137 -4.19 6.61 24.32
C GLY A 137 -5.11 7.31 25.34
N LYS A 138 -5.18 8.64 25.35
CA LYS A 138 -6.02 9.41 26.29
C LYS A 138 -7.51 9.05 26.17
N ILE A 139 -8.04 8.92 24.95
CA ILE A 139 -9.45 8.53 24.73
C ILE A 139 -9.70 7.09 25.17
N HIS A 140 -8.76 6.17 24.89
CA HIS A 140 -8.88 4.78 25.33
C HIS A 140 -8.87 4.65 26.87
N ALA A 141 -8.02 5.42 27.56
CA ALA A 141 -7.98 5.45 29.02
C ALA A 141 -9.28 6.01 29.61
N LEU A 142 -9.81 7.10 29.03
CA LEU A 142 -11.10 7.68 29.44
C LEU A 142 -12.27 6.71 29.25
N MET A 143 -12.24 5.86 28.22
CA MET A 143 -13.33 4.93 27.91
C MET A 143 -13.31 3.67 28.74
N MET A 144 -12.14 3.09 29.00
CA MET A 144 -12.00 1.92 29.87
C MET A 144 -12.49 2.22 31.30
N ASP A 145 -12.37 3.49 31.70
CA ASP A 145 -12.76 3.97 33.02
C ASP A 145 -14.25 4.39 33.09
N LEU A 146 -14.94 4.50 31.95
CA LEU A 146 -16.38 4.84 31.88
C LEU A 146 -17.29 3.60 31.74
N ASP A 147 -16.75 2.49 31.23
CA ASP A 147 -17.48 1.21 31.07
C ASP A 147 -17.75 0.51 32.43
N ILE A 148 -17.11 0.97 33.50
CA ILE A 148 -17.34 0.52 34.88
C ILE A 148 -18.58 1.27 35.40
N GLY A 149 -19.76 0.68 35.20
CA GLY A 149 -21.08 1.25 35.50
C GLY A 149 -21.39 1.59 36.98
N ILE A 150 -20.41 1.57 37.88
CA ILE A 150 -20.56 1.96 39.30
C ILE A 150 -19.38 2.89 39.66
N CYS A 151 -19.50 4.17 39.34
CA CYS A 151 -18.58 5.20 39.83
C CYS A 151 -19.26 6.07 40.88
N SER A 152 -18.53 6.37 41.96
CA SER A 152 -18.97 7.33 42.99
C SER A 152 -19.14 8.74 42.38
N GLU A 153 -20.01 9.57 42.97
CA GLU A 153 -20.24 10.96 42.50
C GLU A 153 -18.96 11.81 42.46
N ILE A 154 -17.99 11.49 43.32
CA ILE A 154 -16.69 12.18 43.39
C ILE A 154 -15.85 11.83 42.15
N GLU A 155 -15.80 10.56 41.76
CA GLU A 155 -15.10 10.10 40.55
C GLU A 155 -15.75 10.66 39.29
N LYS A 156 -17.09 10.73 39.22
CA LYS A 156 -17.79 11.35 38.09
C LYS A 156 -17.37 12.80 37.88
N LYS A 157 -17.21 13.57 38.96
CA LYS A 157 -16.84 14.98 38.90
C LYS A 157 -15.39 15.17 38.42
N GLN A 158 -14.46 14.32 38.86
CA GLN A 158 -13.08 14.30 38.36
C GLN A 158 -13.01 13.89 36.88
N LYS A 159 -13.72 12.83 36.48
CA LYS A 159 -13.76 12.35 35.09
C LYS A 159 -14.35 13.39 34.13
N LYS A 160 -15.42 14.08 34.54
CA LYS A 160 -16.02 15.17 33.77
C LYS A 160 -15.04 16.34 33.57
N LYS A 161 -14.26 16.67 34.60
CA LYS A 161 -13.22 17.72 34.50
C LYS A 161 -12.11 17.32 33.54
N LEU A 162 -11.61 16.09 33.63
CA LEU A 162 -10.61 15.53 32.70
C LEU A 162 -11.10 15.54 31.24
N LEU A 163 -12.37 15.20 31.00
CA LEU A 163 -12.99 15.26 29.67
C LEU A 163 -13.10 16.69 29.14
N LEU A 164 -13.49 17.64 29.99
CA LEU A 164 -13.58 19.05 29.63
C LEU A 164 -12.20 19.64 29.34
N ASP A 165 -11.19 19.32 30.15
CA ASP A 165 -9.80 19.74 29.92
C ASP A 165 -9.26 19.15 28.61
N TYR A 166 -9.54 17.86 28.33
CA TYR A 166 -9.17 17.25 27.05
C TYR A 166 -9.85 17.92 25.85
N LEU A 167 -11.16 18.18 25.93
CA LEU A 167 -11.90 18.87 24.86
C LEU A 167 -11.38 20.30 24.66
N TRP A 168 -11.06 21.00 25.74
CA TRP A 168 -10.55 22.37 25.69
C TRP A 168 -9.16 22.43 25.03
N ASP A 169 -8.26 21.50 25.39
CA ASP A 169 -6.95 21.38 24.77
C ASP A 169 -7.06 20.99 23.28
N ASN A 170 -7.97 20.08 22.94
CA ASN A 170 -8.15 19.62 21.56
C ASN A 170 -8.79 20.68 20.66
N LEU A 171 -9.79 21.44 21.16
CA LEU A 171 -10.36 22.58 20.43
C LEU A 171 -9.32 23.66 20.15
N ARG A 172 -8.44 23.93 21.12
CA ARG A 172 -7.39 24.95 20.97
C ARG A 172 -6.28 24.54 19.99
N LEU A 173 -6.01 23.23 19.89
CA LEU A 173 -5.18 22.65 18.83
C LEU A 173 -5.86 22.69 17.45
N SER A 174 -7.18 22.51 17.39
CA SER A 174 -7.94 22.63 16.14
C SER A 174 -7.87 24.04 15.54
N ASP A 175 -7.78 25.10 16.35
CA ASP A 175 -7.59 26.48 15.86
C ASP A 175 -6.17 26.77 15.34
N THR A 176 -5.17 25.94 15.70
CA THR A 176 -3.77 26.12 15.28
C THR A 176 -3.32 25.16 14.18
N THR A 177 -4.10 24.15 13.83
CA THR A 177 -3.87 23.31 12.65
C THR A 177 -5.08 23.24 11.72
N PRO A 178 -5.40 24.31 10.98
CA PRO A 178 -6.35 24.22 9.91
C PRO A 178 -5.63 23.70 8.63
N TYR A 179 -6.03 22.52 8.15
CA TYR A 179 -5.91 22.08 6.74
C TYR A 179 -4.56 21.70 6.10
N VAL A 180 -3.43 21.63 6.81
CA VAL A 180 -2.13 21.45 6.12
C VAL A 180 -1.81 20.01 5.64
N PHE A 181 -2.54 18.97 6.07
CA PHE A 181 -2.10 17.57 5.84
C PHE A 181 -3.03 16.63 5.07
N CYS A 182 -4.12 17.12 4.46
CA CYS A 182 -4.95 16.29 3.59
C CYS A 182 -5.40 17.07 2.35
N HIS A 183 -4.57 17.02 1.31
CA HIS A 183 -4.99 17.11 -0.08
C HIS A 183 -4.20 16.09 -0.92
#